data_AF-A0A369QI69-F1
#
_entry.id   AF-A0A369QI69-F1
#
_cell.length_a   1.000
_cell.length_b   1.000
_cell.length_c   1.000
_cell.angle_alpha   90.00
_cell.angle_beta   90.00
_cell.angle_gamma   90.00
#
_symmetry.space_group_name_H-M   'P 1'
#
loop_
_entity.id
_entity.type
_entity.pdbx_description
1 polymer ?
#
loop_
_entity_poly.entity_id
_entity_poly.type
_entity_poly.pdbx_seq_one_letter_code
_entity_poly.pdbx_strand_id
1 'polypeptide(L)'
;MLAKRRTFHDIVFQTGILGYVFTLPYHAKFNSIFLILLIINWIFSPDFKIRLAQAFTNKFVLLLISIYVIYVLGMLHTSNLTTGTKLLVRDFSLVFCPLLLSTTTVSENLKRSIFITLLVTLLLSTGVCYYLFYKNYLLVNDFYLTFSQGHFRDNFVKYLPIRPTYLTLYILFSTISIIELIKYYLQKRVYTAVTVLFLIILYFVFTALLLSARMPLAAGLLLFIF
;
A
#
# COMPACT_ATOMS: atom_id res chain seq x y z
N MET A 1 35.77 -1.92 4.09
CA MET A 1 34.99 -0.82 3.47
C MET A 1 33.66 -1.28 2.86
N LEU A 2 33.64 -2.37 2.08
CA LEU A 2 32.43 -2.90 1.43
C LEU A 2 31.30 -3.32 2.40
N ALA A 3 31.64 -3.94 3.53
CA ALA A 3 30.64 -4.35 4.54
C ALA A 3 29.87 -3.14 5.13
N LYS A 4 30.59 -2.08 5.52
CA LYS A 4 29.99 -0.84 6.05
C LYS A 4 29.07 -0.16 5.03
N ARG A 5 29.43 -0.21 3.73
CA ARG A 5 28.58 0.29 2.63
C ARG A 5 27.30 -0.53 2.48
N ARG A 6 27.37 -1.86 2.55
CA ARG A 6 26.17 -2.73 2.48
C ARG A 6 25.21 -2.45 3.65
N THR A 7 25.71 -2.40 4.88
CA THR A 7 24.88 -2.08 6.06
C THR A 7 24.18 -0.72 5.92
N PHE A 8 24.86 0.29 5.37
CA PHE A 8 24.24 1.59 5.09
C PHE A 8 23.08 1.47 4.09
N HIS A 9 23.29 0.79 2.96
CA HIS A 9 22.23 0.58 1.96
C HIS A 9 21.04 -0.20 2.52
N ASP A 10 21.29 -1.17 3.42
CA ASP A 10 20.23 -1.95 4.07
C ASP A 10 19.40 -1.07 5.01
N ILE A 11 20.03 -0.21 5.81
CA ILE A 11 19.33 0.75 6.68
C ILE A 11 18.49 1.72 5.84
N VAL A 12 19.08 2.31 4.79
CA VAL A 12 18.37 3.24 3.90
C VAL A 12 17.19 2.53 3.21
N PHE A 13 17.37 1.28 2.78
CA PHE A 13 16.29 0.47 2.21
C PHE A 13 15.17 0.25 3.22
N GLN A 14 15.49 -0.17 4.44
CA GLN A 14 14.52 -0.41 5.51
C GLN A 14 13.74 0.85 5.86
N THR A 15 14.43 1.97 6.08
CA THR A 15 13.77 3.25 6.36
C THR A 15 12.93 3.71 5.17
N GLY A 16 13.44 3.55 3.94
CA GLY A 16 12.74 3.91 2.72
C GLY A 16 11.44 3.13 2.54
N ILE A 17 11.47 1.81 2.73
CA ILE A 17 10.29 0.97 2.52
C ILE A 17 9.25 1.15 3.62
N LEU A 18 9.68 1.30 4.88
CA LEU A 18 8.76 1.57 5.99
C LEU A 18 8.12 2.96 5.84
N GLY A 19 8.90 3.97 5.44
CA GLY A 19 8.37 5.31 5.13
C GLY A 19 7.43 5.32 3.93
N TYR A 20 7.74 4.56 2.88
CA TYR A 20 6.85 4.38 1.74
C TYR A 20 5.50 3.78 2.16
N VAL A 21 5.53 2.68 2.93
CA VAL A 21 4.32 2.00 3.41
C VAL A 21 3.53 2.90 4.36
N PHE A 22 4.20 3.63 5.25
CA PHE A 22 3.56 4.60 6.14
C PHE A 22 2.90 5.75 5.37
N THR A 23 3.43 6.14 4.21
CA THR A 23 2.87 7.23 3.41
C THR A 23 1.83 6.79 2.38
N LEU A 24 1.61 5.48 2.20
CA LEU A 24 0.66 4.93 1.22
C LEU A 24 -0.75 5.53 1.30
N PRO A 25 -1.41 5.64 2.48
CA PRO A 25 -2.77 6.15 2.56
C PRO A 25 -2.85 7.69 2.50
N TYR A 26 -1.71 8.38 2.38
CA TYR A 26 -1.63 9.83 2.39
C TYR A 26 -1.30 10.39 0.99
N HIS A 27 -0.88 11.65 0.95
CA HIS A 27 -0.64 12.36 -0.30
C HIS A 27 0.48 11.72 -1.13
N ALA A 28 0.22 11.46 -2.42
CA ALA A 28 1.16 10.82 -3.36
C ALA A 28 2.54 11.47 -3.41
N LYS A 29 2.61 12.78 -3.16
CA LYS A 29 3.87 13.55 -3.05
C LYS A 29 4.80 12.99 -1.96
N PHE A 30 4.28 12.69 -0.76
CA PHE A 30 5.11 12.15 0.33
C PHE A 30 5.60 10.74 0.00
N ASN A 31 4.72 9.93 -0.56
CA ASN A 31 5.04 8.57 -0.99
C ASN A 31 6.13 8.57 -2.08
N SER A 32 6.09 9.55 -3.00
CA SER A 32 7.09 9.72 -4.06
C SER A 32 8.49 10.03 -3.51
N ILE A 33 8.62 10.74 -2.38
CA ILE A 33 9.92 11.03 -1.76
C ILE A 33 10.61 9.73 -1.32
N PHE A 34 9.87 8.85 -0.64
CA PHE A 34 10.39 7.55 -0.22
C PHE A 34 10.64 6.62 -1.40
N LEU A 35 9.81 6.69 -2.44
CA LEU A 35 10.05 5.96 -3.68
C LEU A 35 11.36 6.40 -4.34
N ILE A 36 11.61 7.71 -4.47
CA ILE A 36 12.86 8.26 -5.01
C ILE A 36 14.06 7.83 -4.17
N LEU A 37 13.95 7.88 -2.84
CA LEU A 37 14.99 7.39 -1.93
C LEU A 37 15.31 5.91 -2.21
N LEU A 38 14.28 5.07 -2.38
CA LEU A 38 14.45 3.66 -2.69
C LEU A 38 15.08 3.44 -4.09
N ILE A 39 14.69 4.25 -5.09
CA ILE A 39 15.28 4.22 -6.44
C ILE A 39 16.77 4.51 -6.37
N ILE A 40 17.13 5.63 -5.74
CA ILE A 40 18.53 6.07 -5.58
C ILE A 40 19.31 4.99 -4.84
N ASN A 41 18.79 4.48 -3.72
CA ASN A 41 19.45 3.45 -2.95
C ASN A 41 19.67 2.15 -3.76
N TRP A 42 18.71 1.78 -4.60
CA TRP A 42 18.79 0.61 -5.47
C TRP A 42 19.84 0.79 -6.58
N ILE A 43 19.86 1.95 -7.25
CA ILE A 43 20.83 2.27 -8.31
C ILE A 43 22.26 2.30 -7.76
N PHE A 44 22.48 2.89 -6.58
CA PHE A 44 23.80 3.00 -5.97
C PHE A 44 24.21 1.76 -5.15
N SER A 45 23.37 0.72 -5.11
CA SER A 45 23.68 -0.52 -4.41
C SER A 45 24.90 -1.21 -5.01
N PRO A 46 25.82 -1.76 -4.21
CA PRO A 46 27.01 -2.44 -4.71
C PRO A 46 26.69 -3.65 -5.61
N ASP A 47 25.50 -4.24 -5.47
CA ASP A 47 25.07 -5.42 -6.22
C ASP A 47 24.09 -5.08 -7.36
N PHE A 48 24.01 -3.80 -7.79
CA PHE A 48 23.07 -3.30 -8.80
C PHE A 48 23.03 -4.15 -10.08
N LYS A 49 24.19 -4.51 -10.65
CA LYS A 49 24.26 -5.30 -11.89
C LYS A 49 23.58 -6.67 -11.74
N ILE A 50 23.75 -7.30 -10.59
CA ILE A 50 23.15 -8.60 -10.28
C ILE A 50 21.64 -8.45 -10.10
N ARG A 51 21.20 -7.42 -9.36
CA ARG A 51 19.78 -7.10 -9.16
C ARG A 51 19.08 -6.80 -10.47
N LEU A 52 19.71 -6.02 -11.35
CA LEU A 52 19.19 -5.71 -12.68
C LEU A 52 19.04 -6.98 -13.52
N ALA A 53 20.05 -7.86 -13.55
CA ALA A 53 19.95 -9.14 -14.25
C ALA A 53 18.80 -10.01 -13.71
N GLN A 54 18.63 -10.08 -12.39
CA GLN A 54 17.52 -10.80 -11.74
C GLN A 54 16.15 -10.21 -12.06
N ALA A 55 16.02 -8.89 -12.20
CA ALA A 55 14.78 -8.26 -12.62
C ALA A 55 14.34 -8.74 -14.00
N PHE A 56 15.28 -8.85 -14.95
CA PHE A 56 14.99 -9.29 -16.32
C PHE A 56 14.78 -10.81 -16.47
N THR A 57 15.03 -11.62 -15.43
CA THR A 57 14.66 -13.04 -15.45
C THR A 57 13.26 -13.29 -14.87
N ASN A 58 12.71 -12.35 -14.11
CA ASN A 58 11.40 -12.51 -13.51
C ASN A 58 10.27 -12.15 -14.51
N LYS A 59 9.57 -13.18 -15.01
CA LYS A 59 8.46 -13.03 -15.97
C LYS A 59 7.37 -12.05 -15.51
N PHE A 60 7.09 -12.00 -14.20
CA PHE A 60 6.07 -11.10 -13.66
C PHE A 60 6.53 -9.63 -13.72
N VAL A 61 7.79 -9.37 -13.39
CA VAL A 61 8.40 -8.04 -13.52
C VAL A 61 8.43 -7.61 -14.97
N LEU A 62 8.81 -8.50 -15.89
CA LEU A 62 8.81 -8.22 -17.33
C LEU A 62 7.41 -7.86 -17.84
N LEU A 63 6.37 -8.55 -17.37
CA LEU A 63 4.97 -8.24 -17.71
C LEU A 63 4.58 -6.84 -17.22
N LEU A 64 4.95 -6.46 -16.01
CA LEU A 64 4.67 -5.12 -15.49
C LEU A 64 5.43 -4.03 -16.25
N ILE A 65 6.70 -4.30 -16.59
CA ILE A 65 7.51 -3.39 -17.42
C ILE A 65 6.86 -3.24 -18.80
N SER A 66 6.43 -4.33 -19.45
CA SER A 66 5.83 -4.25 -20.79
C SER A 66 4.51 -3.47 -20.78
N ILE A 67 3.65 -3.69 -19.79
CA ILE A 67 2.41 -2.91 -19.59
C ILE A 67 2.75 -1.42 -19.43
N TYR A 68 3.75 -1.09 -18.61
CA TYR A 68 4.14 0.30 -18.40
C TYR A 68 4.75 0.95 -19.64
N VAL A 69 5.54 0.21 -20.42
CA VAL A 69 6.06 0.69 -21.71
C VAL A 69 4.91 1.02 -22.66
N ILE A 70 3.85 0.21 -22.71
CA ILE A 70 2.65 0.51 -23.50
C ILE A 70 2.01 1.83 -23.03
N TYR A 71 1.90 2.08 -21.72
CA TYR A 71 1.40 3.35 -21.19
C TYR A 71 2.28 4.54 -21.58
N VAL A 72 3.61 4.39 -21.54
CA VAL A 72 4.55 5.44 -21.96
C VAL A 72 4.40 5.74 -23.46
N LEU A 73 4.31 4.71 -24.30
CA LEU A 73 4.08 4.87 -25.75
C LEU A 73 2.74 5.54 -26.03
N GLY A 74 1.68 5.15 -25.32
CA GLY A 74 0.38 5.81 -25.41
C GLY A 74 0.46 7.30 -25.05
N MET A 75 1.27 7.65 -24.05
CA MET A 75 1.46 9.04 -23.60
C MET A 75 2.12 9.93 -24.66
N LEU A 76 3.05 9.39 -25.46
CA LEU A 76 3.68 10.09 -26.60
C LEU A 76 2.68 10.52 -27.68
N HIS A 77 1.53 9.85 -27.78
CA HIS A 77 0.47 10.19 -28.71
C HIS A 77 -0.60 11.13 -28.14
N THR A 78 -0.48 11.55 -26.88
CA THR A 78 -1.45 12.46 -26.25
C THR A 78 -1.06 13.92 -26.45
N SER A 79 -2.04 14.78 -26.69
CA SER A 79 -1.84 16.24 -26.70
C SER A 79 -1.73 16.85 -25.29
N ASN A 80 -2.20 16.14 -24.25
CA ASN A 80 -2.22 16.63 -22.87
C ASN A 80 -1.08 16.03 -22.02
N LEU A 81 0.13 16.52 -22.26
CA LEU A 81 1.33 16.10 -21.54
C LEU A 81 1.23 16.31 -20.01
N THR A 82 0.53 17.36 -19.57
CA THR A 82 0.38 17.69 -18.15
C THR A 82 -0.39 16.63 -17.38
N THR A 83 -1.45 16.08 -17.98
CA THR A 83 -2.23 14.99 -17.38
C THR A 83 -1.49 13.66 -17.54
N GLY A 84 -0.92 13.42 -18.72
CA GLY A 84 -0.17 12.18 -19.01
C GLY A 84 1.01 11.95 -18.07
N THR A 85 1.81 12.99 -17.79
CA THR A 85 2.98 12.89 -16.88
C THR A 85 2.56 12.56 -15.46
N LYS A 86 1.49 13.17 -14.95
CA LYS A 86 0.96 12.89 -13.61
C LYS A 86 0.50 11.43 -13.48
N LEU A 87 -0.13 10.87 -14.51
CA LEU A 87 -0.54 9.47 -14.55
C LEU A 87 0.68 8.54 -14.58
N LEU A 88 1.66 8.82 -15.44
CA LEU A 88 2.89 8.03 -15.54
C LEU A 88 3.66 7.98 -14.22
N VAL A 89 3.78 9.10 -13.51
CA VAL A 89 4.47 9.15 -12.20
C VAL A 89 3.69 8.36 -11.14
N ARG A 90 2.36 8.48 -11.11
CA ARG A 90 1.53 7.70 -10.19
C ARG A 90 1.70 6.20 -10.43
N ASP A 91 1.65 5.79 -11.69
CA ASP A 91 1.65 4.38 -12.09
C ASP A 91 3.07 3.79 -12.12
N PHE A 92 4.12 4.61 -12.08
CA PHE A 92 5.51 4.16 -11.98
C PHE A 92 5.76 3.31 -10.72
N SER A 93 5.11 3.66 -9.61
CA SER A 93 5.20 2.90 -8.35
C SER A 93 4.73 1.45 -8.50
N LEU A 94 3.79 1.17 -9.41
CA LEU A 94 3.27 -0.17 -9.69
C LEU A 94 4.30 -1.07 -10.35
N VAL A 95 5.26 -0.51 -11.09
CA VAL A 95 6.37 -1.28 -11.68
C VAL A 95 7.55 -1.33 -10.73
N PHE A 96 7.89 -0.18 -10.14
CA PHE A 96 9.11 -0.05 -9.36
C PHE A 96 9.06 -0.83 -8.03
N CYS A 97 7.90 -0.88 -7.35
CA CYS A 97 7.78 -1.65 -6.12
C CYS A 97 7.98 -3.16 -6.34
N PRO A 98 7.30 -3.81 -7.31
CA PRO A 98 7.56 -5.22 -7.62
C PRO A 98 8.99 -5.48 -8.05
N LEU A 99 9.61 -4.58 -8.83
CA LEU A 99 11.03 -4.66 -9.23
C LEU A 99 11.97 -4.64 -8.01
N LEU A 100 11.76 -3.72 -7.07
CA LEU A 100 12.55 -3.64 -5.83
C LEU A 100 12.42 -4.92 -5.00
N LEU A 101 11.18 -5.38 -4.81
CA LEU A 101 10.87 -6.54 -3.97
C LEU A 101 11.36 -7.84 -4.59
N SER A 102 11.34 -7.97 -5.92
CA SER A 102 11.84 -9.18 -6.59
C SER A 102 13.36 -9.29 -6.60
N THR A 103 14.07 -8.18 -6.40
CA THR A 103 15.54 -8.12 -6.51
C THR A 103 16.23 -7.90 -5.16
N THR A 104 15.48 -7.79 -4.08
CA THR A 104 16.00 -7.56 -2.74
C THR A 104 15.54 -8.65 -1.80
N THR A 105 16.47 -9.30 -1.11
CA THR A 105 16.14 -10.24 -0.06
C THR A 105 15.63 -9.48 1.17
N VAL A 106 14.36 -9.70 1.50
CA VAL A 106 13.71 -9.08 2.66
C VAL A 106 13.79 -10.07 3.82
N SER A 107 14.36 -9.64 4.96
CA SER A 107 14.37 -10.48 6.16
C SER A 107 12.96 -10.63 6.73
N GLU A 108 12.67 -11.76 7.39
CA GLU A 108 11.38 -11.99 8.05
C GLU A 108 11.03 -10.89 9.06
N ASN A 109 12.03 -10.34 9.74
CA ASN A 109 11.86 -9.20 10.65
C ASN A 109 11.38 -7.95 9.90
N LEU A 110 11.98 -7.63 8.75
CA LEU A 110 11.57 -6.49 7.94
C LEU A 110 10.18 -6.71 7.32
N LYS A 111 9.88 -7.91 6.84
CA LYS A 111 8.54 -8.28 6.35
C LYS A 111 7.48 -8.03 7.43
N ARG A 112 7.73 -8.49 8.65
CA ARG A 112 6.85 -8.23 9.81
C ARG A 112 6.73 -6.75 10.13
N SER A 113 7.83 -5.99 10.12
CA SER A 113 7.78 -4.54 10.32
C SER A 113 6.94 -3.84 9.25
N ILE A 114 7.05 -4.22 7.98
CA ILE A 114 6.23 -3.70 6.89
C ILE A 114 4.73 -3.94 7.17
N PHE A 115 4.35 -5.14 7.59
CA PHE A 115 2.96 -5.47 7.91
C PHE A 115 2.42 -4.69 9.10
N ILE A 116 3.21 -4.57 10.18
CA ILE A 116 2.82 -3.79 11.36
C ILE A 116 2.69 -2.31 10.98
N THR A 117 3.63 -1.77 10.19
CA THR A 117 3.56 -0.39 9.71
C THR A 117 2.31 -0.18 8.86
N LEU A 118 1.98 -1.09 7.93
CA LEU A 118 0.76 -1.00 7.14
C LEU A 118 -0.49 -0.97 8.03
N LEU A 119 -0.57 -1.90 8.99
CA LEU A 119 -1.69 -2.00 9.94
C LEU A 119 -1.87 -0.72 10.75
N VAL A 120 -0.79 -0.25 11.40
CA VAL A 120 -0.81 0.96 12.23
C VAL A 120 -1.22 2.17 11.40
N THR A 121 -0.65 2.30 10.21
CA THR A 121 -0.94 3.44 9.32
C THR A 121 -2.41 3.45 8.89
N LEU A 122 -2.96 2.28 8.55
CA LEU A 122 -4.37 2.18 8.16
C LEU A 122 -5.30 2.45 9.33
N LEU A 123 -5.02 1.91 10.52
CA LEU A 123 -5.80 2.21 11.73
C LEU A 123 -5.83 3.71 12.04
N LEU A 124 -4.67 4.38 11.96
CA LEU A 124 -4.60 5.84 12.15
C LEU A 124 -5.40 6.57 11.08
N SER A 125 -5.24 6.19 9.81
CA SER A 125 -5.90 6.85 8.69
C SER A 125 -7.42 6.70 8.75
N THR A 126 -7.92 5.47 8.95
CA THR A 126 -9.36 5.21 9.06
C THR A 126 -9.93 5.78 10.35
N GLY A 127 -9.19 5.75 11.45
CA GLY A 127 -9.58 6.39 12.72
C GLY A 127 -9.79 7.89 12.57
N VAL A 128 -8.86 8.59 11.90
CA VAL A 128 -9.02 10.02 11.56
C VAL A 128 -10.24 10.25 10.67
N CYS A 129 -10.48 9.39 9.67
CA CYS A 129 -11.66 9.49 8.81
C CYS A 129 -12.96 9.33 9.60
N TYR A 130 -13.05 8.35 10.50
CA TYR A 130 -14.22 8.16 11.36
C TYR A 130 -14.45 9.36 12.28
N TYR A 131 -13.39 9.92 12.88
CA TYR A 131 -13.51 11.11 13.72
C TYR A 131 -14.03 12.31 12.93
N LEU A 132 -13.47 12.59 11.75
CA LEU A 132 -13.90 13.71 10.91
C LEU A 132 -15.31 13.50 10.35
N PHE A 133 -15.64 12.27 9.99
CA PHE A 133 -16.98 11.90 9.55
C PHE A 133 -18.01 12.11 10.66
N TYR A 134 -17.71 11.66 11.89
CA TYR A 134 -18.58 11.88 13.05
C TYR A 134 -18.76 13.37 13.36
N LYS A 135 -17.69 14.16 13.29
CA LYS A 135 -17.77 15.62 13.45
C LYS A 135 -18.69 16.26 12.40
N ASN A 136 -18.63 15.80 11.15
CA ASN A 136 -19.49 16.28 10.08
C ASN A 136 -20.97 15.88 10.31
N TYR A 137 -21.21 14.64 10.72
CA TYR A 137 -22.54 14.15 11.10
C TYR A 137 -23.20 15.04 12.17
N LEU A 138 -22.46 15.42 13.22
CA LEU A 138 -22.98 16.30 14.28
C LEU A 138 -23.39 17.70 13.76
N LEU A 139 -22.80 18.17 12.66
CA LEU A 139 -23.12 19.48 12.08
C LEU A 139 -24.35 19.42 11.17
N VAL A 140 -24.52 18.33 10.41
CA VAL A 140 -25.64 18.18 9.46
C VAL A 140 -26.91 17.67 10.16
N ASN A 141 -26.76 16.86 11.21
CA ASN A 141 -27.83 16.29 12.03
C ASN A 141 -28.92 15.54 11.24
N ASP A 142 -28.58 15.01 10.07
CA ASP A 142 -29.46 14.17 9.25
C ASP A 142 -28.82 12.79 9.04
N PHE A 143 -29.37 11.79 9.73
CA PHE A 143 -28.89 10.42 9.67
C PHE A 143 -29.04 9.79 8.28
N TYR A 144 -30.16 10.02 7.60
CA TYR A 144 -30.47 9.37 6.34
C TYR A 144 -29.58 9.88 5.20
N LEU A 145 -29.35 11.20 5.16
CA LEU A 145 -28.42 11.80 4.21
C LEU A 145 -26.98 11.33 4.46
N THR A 146 -26.56 11.28 5.72
CA THR A 146 -25.17 10.98 6.10
C THR A 146 -24.79 9.51 5.87
N PHE A 147 -25.70 8.56 6.13
CA PHE A 147 -25.44 7.13 5.98
C PHE A 147 -25.91 6.52 4.66
N SER A 148 -26.45 7.32 3.74
CA SER A 148 -26.71 6.82 2.38
C SER A 148 -25.39 6.41 1.72
N GLN A 149 -25.37 5.25 1.03
CA GLN A 149 -24.12 4.58 0.61
C GLN A 149 -23.18 5.48 -0.21
N GLY A 150 -23.73 6.31 -1.10
CA GLY A 150 -22.94 7.25 -1.90
C GLY A 150 -22.32 8.34 -1.04
N HIS A 151 -23.10 8.92 -0.12
CA HIS A 151 -22.62 9.99 0.75
C HIS A 151 -21.61 9.50 1.78
N PHE A 152 -21.80 8.32 2.37
CA PHE A 152 -20.82 7.75 3.29
C PHE A 152 -19.48 7.57 2.56
N ARG A 153 -19.49 6.89 1.40
CA ARG A 153 -18.28 6.61 0.64
C ARG A 153 -17.52 7.88 0.28
N ASP A 154 -18.23 8.88 -0.24
CA ASP A 154 -17.60 10.09 -0.77
C ASP A 154 -17.17 11.04 0.36
N ASN A 155 -17.93 11.12 1.48
CA ASN A 155 -17.57 11.98 2.63
C ASN A 155 -16.55 11.34 3.57
N PHE A 156 -16.56 10.01 3.74
CA PHE A 156 -15.63 9.31 4.62
C PHE A 156 -14.18 9.47 4.14
N VAL A 157 -13.96 9.32 2.83
CA VAL A 157 -12.61 9.42 2.24
C VAL A 157 -12.28 10.84 1.80
N LYS A 158 -13.22 11.81 1.86
CA LYS A 158 -12.99 13.22 1.46
C LYS A 158 -11.73 13.84 2.06
N TYR A 159 -11.38 13.42 3.27
CA TYR A 159 -10.25 13.95 4.03
C TYR A 159 -8.92 13.24 3.74
N LEU A 160 -8.96 12.11 3.03
CA LEU A 160 -7.77 11.44 2.51
C LEU A 160 -7.65 11.73 1.00
N PRO A 161 -6.46 12.08 0.49
CA PRO A 161 -6.25 12.32 -0.94
C PRO A 161 -6.19 11.01 -1.74
N ILE A 162 -7.09 10.07 -1.45
CA ILE A 162 -7.12 8.70 -1.99
C ILE A 162 -8.52 8.35 -2.44
N ARG A 163 -8.62 7.55 -3.51
CA ARG A 163 -9.90 7.02 -3.95
C ARG A 163 -10.36 5.90 -3.01
N PRO A 164 -11.66 5.82 -2.67
CA PRO A 164 -12.22 4.76 -1.83
C PRO A 164 -11.77 3.35 -2.24
N THR A 165 -11.70 3.09 -3.55
CA THR A 165 -11.26 1.82 -4.14
C THR A 165 -9.86 1.40 -3.69
N TYR A 166 -8.89 2.33 -3.66
CA TYR A 166 -7.53 2.03 -3.24
C TYR A 166 -7.44 1.81 -1.73
N LEU A 167 -8.19 2.58 -0.95
CA LEU A 167 -8.27 2.39 0.50
C LEU A 167 -8.82 0.99 0.84
N THR A 168 -9.90 0.55 0.18
CA THR A 168 -10.43 -0.81 0.37
C THR A 168 -9.40 -1.87 0.00
N LEU A 169 -8.64 -1.68 -1.08
CA LEU A 169 -7.57 -2.59 -1.48
C LEU A 169 -6.46 -2.67 -0.43
N TYR A 170 -6.03 -1.54 0.16
CA TYR A 170 -5.05 -1.55 1.25
C TYR A 170 -5.59 -2.22 2.51
N ILE A 171 -6.86 -2.01 2.85
CA ILE A 171 -7.53 -2.70 3.96
C ILE A 171 -7.50 -4.21 3.74
N LEU A 172 -7.83 -4.70 2.53
CA LEU A 172 -7.80 -6.12 2.22
C LEU A 172 -6.40 -6.72 2.34
N PHE A 173 -5.37 -6.04 1.82
CA PHE A 173 -3.98 -6.46 2.00
C PHE A 173 -3.61 -6.52 3.49
N SER A 174 -4.03 -5.54 4.28
CA SER A 174 -3.78 -5.55 5.72
C SER A 174 -4.50 -6.69 6.43
N THR A 175 -5.70 -7.06 6.00
CA THR A 175 -6.42 -8.23 6.55
C THR A 175 -5.63 -9.52 6.29
N ILE A 176 -5.08 -9.70 5.09
CA ILE A 176 -4.22 -10.86 4.77
C ILE A 176 -2.96 -10.84 5.65
N SER A 177 -2.31 -9.69 5.81
CA SER A 177 -1.16 -9.55 6.72
C SER A 177 -1.49 -9.87 8.18
N ILE A 178 -2.68 -9.50 8.65
CA ILE A 178 -3.15 -9.83 10.00
C ILE A 178 -3.35 -11.33 10.16
N ILE A 179 -3.86 -12.02 9.14
CA ILE A 179 -4.04 -13.48 9.18
C ILE A 179 -2.68 -14.18 9.34
N GLU A 180 -1.63 -13.73 8.66
CA GLU A 180 -0.26 -14.25 8.87
C GLU A 180 0.21 -14.00 10.32
N LEU A 181 -0.04 -12.82 10.87
CA LEU A 181 0.30 -12.50 12.27
C LEU A 181 -0.48 -13.36 13.27
N ILE A 182 -1.77 -13.62 13.03
CA ILE A 182 -2.59 -14.49 13.87
C ILE A 182 -1.99 -15.90 13.91
N LYS A 183 -1.61 -16.47 12.75
CA LYS A 183 -0.96 -17.80 12.69
C LYS A 183 0.31 -17.84 13.54
N TYR A 184 1.13 -16.79 13.46
CA TYR A 184 2.34 -16.65 14.25
C TYR A 184 2.08 -16.57 15.77
N TYR A 185 1.11 -15.75 16.21
CA TYR A 185 0.79 -15.63 17.64
C TYR A 185 0.04 -16.84 18.21
N LEU A 186 -0.74 -17.54 17.39
CA LEU A 186 -1.35 -18.83 17.74
C LEU A 186 -0.27 -19.87 18.06
N GLN A 187 0.77 -19.98 17.23
CA GLN A 187 1.90 -20.88 17.50
C GLN A 187 2.60 -20.54 18.82
N LYS A 188 2.72 -19.26 19.15
CA LYS A 188 3.29 -18.78 20.42
C LYS A 188 2.32 -18.85 21.60
N ARG A 189 1.08 -19.33 21.40
CA ARG A 189 0.01 -19.40 22.42
C ARG A 189 -0.31 -18.06 23.09
N VAL A 190 -0.14 -16.94 22.37
CA VAL A 190 -0.45 -15.60 22.87
C VAL A 190 -1.88 -15.23 22.46
N TYR A 191 -2.87 -15.77 23.17
CA TYR A 191 -4.29 -15.65 22.81
C TYR A 191 -4.81 -14.21 22.86
N THR A 192 -4.30 -13.37 23.77
CA THR A 192 -4.69 -11.95 23.86
C THR A 192 -4.39 -11.20 22.57
N ALA A 193 -3.21 -11.42 21.97
CA ALA A 193 -2.84 -10.82 20.68
C ALA A 193 -3.76 -11.32 19.56
N VAL A 194 -4.11 -12.60 19.55
CA VAL A 194 -5.03 -13.18 18.56
C VAL A 194 -6.41 -12.53 18.63
N THR A 195 -6.97 -12.35 19.84
CA THR A 195 -8.27 -11.69 20.02
C THR A 195 -8.24 -10.25 19.53
N VAL A 196 -7.19 -9.48 19.86
CA VAL A 196 -7.04 -8.09 19.38
C VAL A 196 -6.96 -8.03 17.86
N LEU A 197 -6.16 -8.91 17.24
CA LEU A 197 -6.02 -8.97 15.79
C LEU A 197 -7.33 -9.36 15.10
N PHE A 198 -8.12 -10.27 15.70
CA PHE A 198 -9.43 -10.64 15.19
C PHE A 198 -10.42 -9.47 15.21
N LEU A 199 -10.44 -8.68 16.30
CA LEU A 199 -11.26 -7.46 16.37
C LEU A 199 -10.86 -6.44 15.31
N ILE A 200 -9.56 -6.30 15.02
CA ILE A 200 -9.07 -5.44 13.93
C ILE A 200 -9.55 -5.95 12.56
N ILE A 201 -9.56 -7.27 12.32
CA ILE A 201 -10.13 -7.82 11.09
C ILE A 201 -11.61 -7.44 10.95
N LEU A 202 -12.40 -7.63 12.01
CA LEU A 202 -13.83 -7.27 11.98
C LEU A 202 -14.03 -5.79 11.67
N TYR A 203 -13.23 -4.91 12.30
CA TYR A 203 -13.23 -3.48 12.03
C TYR A 203 -12.91 -3.16 10.55
N PHE A 204 -11.90 -3.82 10.00
CA PHE A 204 -11.48 -3.64 8.60
C PHE A 204 -12.51 -4.17 7.60
N VAL A 205 -13.09 -5.34 7.85
CA VAL A 205 -14.16 -5.89 7.01
C VAL A 205 -15.36 -4.96 7.01
N PHE A 206 -15.77 -4.47 8.19
CA PHE A 206 -16.87 -3.51 8.31
C PHE A 206 -16.59 -2.21 7.53
N THR A 207 -15.39 -1.64 7.69
CA THR A 207 -14.97 -0.44 6.94
C THR A 207 -14.98 -0.69 5.43
N ALA A 208 -14.47 -1.84 4.99
CA ALA A 208 -14.43 -2.22 3.57
C ALA A 208 -15.83 -2.36 2.95
N LEU A 209 -16.79 -2.92 3.70
CA LEU A 209 -18.19 -3.04 3.27
C LEU A 209 -18.86 -1.67 3.15
N LEU A 210 -18.64 -0.78 4.11
CA LEU A 210 -19.19 0.58 4.08
C LEU A 210 -18.65 1.42 2.91
N LEU A 211 -17.39 1.22 2.52
CA LEU A 211 -16.81 1.87 1.34
C LEU A 211 -17.46 1.40 0.02
N SER A 212 -18.23 0.31 0.02
CA SER A 212 -18.98 -0.23 -1.13
C SER A 212 -18.14 -0.38 -2.42
N ALA A 213 -16.83 -0.62 -2.27
CA ALA A 213 -15.92 -0.80 -3.39
C ALA A 213 -16.01 -2.26 -3.89
N ARG A 214 -16.97 -2.52 -4.77
CA ARG A 214 -17.31 -3.86 -5.27
C ARG A 214 -16.14 -4.60 -5.94
N MET A 215 -15.33 -3.89 -6.73
CA MET A 215 -14.20 -4.50 -7.44
C MET A 215 -13.07 -4.99 -6.50
N PRO A 216 -12.56 -4.18 -5.54
CA PRO A 216 -11.62 -4.68 -4.54
C PRO A 216 -12.16 -5.84 -3.72
N LEU A 217 -13.43 -5.81 -3.31
CA LEU A 217 -14.03 -6.92 -2.55
C LEU A 217 -14.04 -8.21 -3.37
N ALA A 218 -14.42 -8.14 -4.65
CA ALA A 218 -14.36 -9.29 -5.55
C ALA A 218 -12.92 -9.81 -5.74
N ALA A 219 -11.95 -8.91 -5.93
CA ALA A 219 -10.53 -9.27 -6.03
C ALA A 219 -10.01 -9.90 -4.73
N GLY A 220 -10.42 -9.39 -3.57
CA GLY A 220 -10.07 -9.95 -2.26
C GLY A 220 -10.61 -11.38 -2.08
N LEU A 221 -11.85 -11.64 -2.50
CA LEU A 221 -12.43 -12.98 -2.46
C LEU A 221 -11.61 -13.97 -3.31
N LEU A 222 -11.18 -13.56 -4.50
CA LEU A 222 -10.30 -14.40 -5.34
C LEU A 222 -8.97 -14.70 -4.62
N LEU A 223 -8.35 -13.71 -3.99
CA LEU A 223 -7.09 -13.88 -3.24
C LEU A 223 -7.21 -14.81 -2.02
N PHE A 224 -8.41 -15.01 -1.46
CA PHE A 224 -8.62 -15.97 -0.37
C PHE A 224 -8.88 -17.40 -0.86
N ILE A 225 -9.26 -17.56 -2.13
CA ILE A 225 -9.57 -18.87 -2.73
C ILE A 225 -8.31 -19.52 -3.32
N PHE A 226 -7.34 -18.73 -3.78
CA PHE A 226 -6.05 -19.18 -4.32
C PHE A 226 -4.93 -19.11 -3.27
#